data_AF-A0A1S3JZ57-F1
#
_entry.id   AF-A0A1S3JZ57-F1
#
_cell.length_a   1.000
_cell.length_b   1.000
_cell.length_c   1.000
_cell.angle_alpha   90.00
_cell.angle_beta   90.00
_cell.angle_gamma   90.00
#
_symmetry.space_group_name_H-M   'P 1'
#
loop_
_entity.id
_entity.type
_entity.pdbx_description
1 polymer ?
#
loop_
_entity_poly.entity_id
_entity_poly.type
_entity_poly.pdbx_seq_one_letter_code
_entity_poly.pdbx_strand_id
1 'polypeptide(L)'
;MGRSLVMGVAITLCYMFFLVGKVSTIGCYVCTSINHSELACEDKFEPLNGSYYVPDCMGSRKDQDGLFPATSCIKLIGVDEPNNYTVTVRTCVTNSGGTTSETEIDVVSHCGWIRRISLDGTEMDGCVVSCNTDGCNSGGRLFPYVSLTAVIGIIAYKLLNRDVA
;
A
#
# COMPACT_ATOMS: atom_id res chain seq x y z
N MET A 1 51.39 2.81 10.36
CA MET A 1 50.32 3.72 9.89
C MET A 1 49.51 3.17 8.72
N GLY A 2 50.10 2.53 7.71
CA GLY A 2 49.35 2.08 6.52
C GLY A 2 48.31 0.96 6.73
N ARG A 3 48.54 -0.01 7.64
CA ARG A 3 47.65 -1.18 7.81
C ARG A 3 46.32 -0.82 8.50
N SER A 4 46.32 0.11 9.44
CA SER A 4 45.11 0.57 10.14
C SER A 4 44.22 1.43 9.23
N LEU A 5 44.82 2.20 8.32
CA LEU A 5 44.09 3.02 7.35
C LEU A 5 43.38 2.12 6.31
N VAL A 6 44.07 1.09 5.81
CA VAL A 6 43.51 0.12 4.85
C VAL A 6 42.36 -0.68 5.46
N MET A 7 42.48 -1.07 6.73
CA MET A 7 41.42 -1.80 7.44
C MET A 7 40.20 -0.91 7.71
N GLY A 8 40.39 0.37 8.06
CA GLY A 8 39.30 1.33 8.21
C GLY A 8 38.53 1.59 6.91
N VAL A 9 39.26 1.74 5.79
CA VAL A 9 38.66 1.93 4.45
C VAL A 9 37.91 0.67 3.98
N ALA A 10 38.44 -0.52 4.27
CA ALA A 10 37.76 -1.77 3.94
C ALA A 10 36.43 -1.93 4.71
N ILE A 11 36.39 -1.56 6.00
CA ILE A 11 35.18 -1.65 6.83
C ILE A 11 34.12 -0.65 6.35
N THR A 12 34.49 0.59 6.02
CA THR A 12 33.54 1.59 5.51
C THR A 12 33.01 1.25 4.13
N LEU A 13 33.85 0.72 3.23
CA LEU A 13 33.40 0.23 1.93
C LEU A 13 32.47 -0.98 2.07
N CYS A 14 32.74 -1.89 3.02
CA CYS A 14 31.88 -3.03 3.29
C CYS A 14 30.52 -2.57 3.85
N TYR A 15 30.50 -1.61 4.78
CA TYR A 15 29.27 -1.02 5.31
C TYR A 15 28.44 -0.31 4.22
N MET A 16 29.08 0.41 3.31
CA MET A 16 28.43 1.02 2.15
C MET A 16 27.89 -0.03 1.15
N PHE A 17 28.54 -1.18 1.03
CA PHE A 17 28.08 -2.30 0.19
C PHE A 17 26.85 -3.00 0.79
N PHE A 18 26.77 -3.11 2.12
CA PHE A 18 25.56 -3.59 2.82
C PHE A 18 24.39 -2.60 2.77
N LEU A 19 24.64 -1.33 2.42
CA LEU A 19 23.62 -0.30 2.21
C LEU A 19 23.14 -0.20 0.75
N VAL A 20 23.65 -1.03 -0.17
CA VAL A 20 23.13 -1.09 -1.54
C VAL A 20 21.65 -1.51 -1.46
N GLY A 21 20.79 -0.58 -1.83
CA GLY A 21 19.39 -0.51 -1.42
C GLY A 21 18.60 -1.77 -1.72
N LYS A 22 17.79 -2.18 -0.74
CA LYS A 22 16.61 -3.00 -1.02
C LYS A 22 15.73 -2.21 -2.00
N VAL A 23 15.50 -2.76 -3.19
CA VAL A 23 14.40 -2.32 -4.04
C VAL A 23 13.13 -2.57 -3.22
N SER A 24 12.44 -1.49 -2.85
CA SER A 24 11.27 -1.56 -1.98
C SER A 24 10.05 -1.80 -2.85
N THR A 25 9.62 -3.05 -2.95
CA THR A 25 8.31 -3.41 -3.51
C THR A 25 7.31 -3.37 -2.36
N ILE A 26 6.14 -2.76 -2.56
CA ILE A 26 5.12 -2.75 -1.51
C ILE A 26 4.31 -4.05 -1.51
N GLY A 27 3.81 -4.46 -0.35
CA GLY A 27 2.83 -5.52 -0.23
C GLY A 27 1.41 -4.99 -0.21
N CYS A 28 0.48 -5.64 -0.89
CA CYS A 28 -0.92 -5.21 -0.98
C CYS A 28 -1.87 -6.37 -0.67
N TYR A 29 -3.09 -6.04 -0.27
CA TYR A 29 -4.17 -7.03 -0.33
C TYR A 29 -4.60 -7.22 -1.78
N VAL A 30 -4.64 -8.47 -2.25
CA VAL A 30 -5.05 -8.85 -3.60
C VAL A 30 -6.22 -9.82 -3.50
N CYS A 31 -7.38 -9.40 -4.01
CA CYS A 31 -8.60 -10.20 -4.00
C CYS A 31 -9.62 -9.64 -5.00
N THR A 32 -10.61 -10.46 -5.33
CA THR A 32 -11.76 -10.06 -6.15
C THR A 32 -13.02 -10.64 -5.56
N SER A 33 -14.06 -9.83 -5.48
CA SER A 33 -15.41 -10.22 -5.08
C SER A 33 -16.37 -9.75 -6.15
N ILE A 34 -17.22 -10.67 -6.63
CA ILE A 34 -18.26 -10.39 -7.61
C ILE A 34 -19.58 -10.76 -6.96
N ASN A 35 -20.56 -9.85 -6.98
CA ASN A 35 -21.87 -10.03 -6.35
C ASN A 35 -21.77 -10.51 -4.89
N HIS A 36 -20.86 -9.90 -4.13
CA HIS A 36 -20.58 -10.23 -2.73
C HIS A 36 -20.09 -11.67 -2.49
N SER A 37 -19.46 -12.30 -3.49
CA SER A 37 -18.92 -13.66 -3.37
C SER A 37 -17.83 -13.81 -2.30
N GLU A 38 -17.12 -12.72 -1.99
CA GLU A 38 -16.04 -12.71 -0.99
C GLU A 38 -16.13 -11.48 -0.08
N LEU A 39 -16.85 -11.62 1.03
CA LEU A 39 -17.06 -10.56 2.02
C LEU A 39 -15.76 -10.04 2.62
N ALA A 40 -14.71 -10.86 2.72
CA ALA A 40 -13.42 -10.40 3.24
C ALA A 40 -12.71 -9.44 2.28
N CYS A 41 -13.05 -9.44 0.98
CA CYS A 41 -12.51 -8.47 0.01
C CYS A 41 -13.23 -7.11 0.07
N GLU A 42 -14.48 -7.09 0.55
CA GLU A 42 -15.34 -5.92 0.64
C GLU A 42 -14.92 -4.91 1.74
N ASP A 43 -15.65 -3.80 1.90
CA ASP A 43 -15.34 -2.71 2.86
C ASP A 43 -15.26 -3.14 4.33
N LYS A 44 -16.06 -4.12 4.72
CA LYS A 44 -15.95 -4.74 6.05
C LYS A 44 -14.83 -5.78 6.00
N PHE A 45 -13.58 -5.32 5.93
CA PHE A 45 -12.42 -6.20 5.99
C PHE A 45 -12.36 -6.84 7.38
N GLU A 46 -13.04 -7.96 7.55
CA GLU A 46 -12.77 -8.89 8.61
C GLU A 46 -11.48 -9.61 8.20
N PRO A 47 -10.37 -9.47 8.95
CA PRO A 47 -9.14 -10.18 8.66
C PRO A 47 -9.33 -11.65 9.05
N LEU A 48 -10.22 -12.33 8.34
CA LEU A 48 -10.38 -13.76 8.43
C LEU A 48 -9.20 -14.33 7.65
N ASN A 49 -8.09 -14.48 8.37
CA ASN A 49 -6.91 -15.28 8.05
C ASN A 49 -5.83 -14.70 7.15
N GLY A 50 -5.64 -13.37 7.04
CA GLY A 50 -4.41 -12.79 6.46
C GLY A 50 -4.02 -13.28 5.04
N SER A 51 -4.92 -13.99 4.35
CA SER A 51 -4.59 -14.82 3.19
C SER A 51 -4.47 -14.03 1.90
N TYR A 52 -4.98 -12.80 1.89
CA TYR A 52 -5.00 -11.93 0.71
C TYR A 52 -3.81 -10.97 0.66
N TYR A 53 -3.01 -10.87 1.72
CA TYR A 53 -1.83 -10.02 1.71
C TYR A 53 -0.72 -10.69 0.90
N VAL A 54 -0.30 -10.02 -0.17
CA VAL A 54 0.79 -10.46 -1.05
C VAL A 54 1.99 -9.56 -0.76
N PRO A 55 3.05 -10.06 -0.09
CA PRO A 55 4.31 -9.33 0.04
C PRO A 55 5.01 -9.23 -1.32
N ASP A 56 5.86 -8.20 -1.49
CA ASP A 56 6.58 -7.94 -2.75
C ASP A 56 5.66 -8.01 -3.97
N CYS A 57 4.52 -7.33 -3.90
CA CYS A 57 3.45 -7.48 -4.86
C CYS A 57 3.89 -7.01 -6.25
N MET A 58 3.52 -7.80 -7.26
CA MET A 58 3.85 -7.49 -8.64
C MET A 58 2.57 -7.12 -9.39
N GLY A 59 2.53 -5.93 -9.95
CA GLY A 59 1.38 -5.39 -10.66
C GLY A 59 1.64 -5.23 -12.15
N SER A 60 0.56 -5.21 -12.93
CA SER A 60 0.62 -4.83 -14.33
C SER A 60 0.98 -3.35 -14.48
N ARG A 61 1.58 -3.01 -15.63
CA ARG A 61 1.90 -1.63 -16.01
C ARG A 61 1.16 -1.30 -17.30
N LYS A 62 0.64 -0.08 -17.41
CA LYS A 62 -0.06 0.35 -18.62
C LYS A 62 0.87 0.25 -19.84
N ASP A 63 0.33 -0.27 -20.94
CA ASP A 63 1.01 -0.39 -22.25
C ASP A 63 2.30 -1.25 -22.23
N GLN A 64 2.47 -2.12 -21.22
CA GLN A 64 3.61 -3.03 -21.12
C GLN A 64 3.16 -4.44 -20.72
N ASP A 65 3.60 -5.43 -21.47
CA ASP A 65 3.40 -6.84 -21.13
C ASP A 65 4.38 -7.27 -20.04
N GLY A 66 3.84 -7.88 -18.98
CA GLY A 66 4.63 -8.43 -17.87
C GLY A 66 4.23 -7.88 -16.51
N LEU A 67 4.90 -8.40 -15.49
CA LEU A 67 4.68 -8.04 -14.09
C LEU A 67 5.85 -7.19 -13.59
N PHE A 68 5.52 -6.11 -12.89
CA PHE A 68 6.50 -5.14 -12.39
C PHE A 68 6.34 -4.94 -10.88
N PRO A 69 7.42 -4.57 -10.17
CA PRO A 69 7.33 -4.24 -8.74
C PRO A 69 6.31 -3.15 -8.47
N ALA A 70 5.29 -3.47 -7.69
CA ALA A 70 4.25 -2.51 -7.39
C ALA A 70 4.75 -1.35 -6.53
N THR A 71 4.21 -0.17 -6.81
CA THR A 71 4.49 1.07 -6.08
C THR A 71 3.27 1.56 -5.31
N SER A 72 2.08 1.08 -5.67
CA SER A 72 0.80 1.53 -5.11
C SER A 72 -0.18 0.35 -5.01
N CYS A 73 -1.03 0.38 -3.98
CA CYS A 73 -2.18 -0.51 -3.86
C CYS A 73 -3.44 0.24 -4.29
N ILE A 74 -4.36 -0.44 -4.97
CA ILE A 74 -5.67 0.10 -5.27
C ILE A 74 -6.78 -0.76 -4.69
N LYS A 75 -7.91 -0.10 -4.41
CA LYS A 75 -9.21 -0.71 -4.16
C LYS A 75 -10.21 -0.09 -5.12
N LEU A 76 -10.80 -0.91 -5.98
CA LEU A 76 -11.84 -0.56 -6.91
C LEU A 76 -13.15 -1.17 -6.43
N ILE A 77 -14.21 -0.37 -6.41
CA ILE A 77 -15.59 -0.80 -6.15
C ILE A 77 -16.43 -0.32 -7.33
N GLY A 78 -17.12 -1.22 -8.00
CA GLY A 78 -18.06 -0.92 -9.07
C GLY A 78 -19.44 -1.49 -8.74
N VAL A 79 -20.48 -0.72 -9.04
CA VAL A 79 -21.88 -1.08 -8.85
C VAL A 79 -22.64 -0.75 -10.13
N ASP A 80 -23.40 -1.72 -10.61
CA ASP A 80 -24.39 -1.59 -11.67
C ASP A 80 -25.75 -1.88 -11.03
N GLU A 81 -26.44 -0.82 -10.60
CA GLU A 81 -27.75 -0.92 -9.94
C GLU A 81 -28.81 -1.57 -10.85
N PRO A 82 -28.94 -1.20 -12.15
CA PRO A 82 -29.89 -1.84 -13.06
C PRO A 82 -29.78 -3.37 -13.14
N ASN A 83 -28.55 -3.90 -13.17
CA ASN A 83 -28.32 -5.35 -13.29
C ASN A 83 -28.08 -6.04 -11.94
N ASN A 84 -28.15 -5.30 -10.83
CA ASN A 84 -27.80 -5.77 -9.49
C ASN A 84 -26.43 -6.47 -9.45
N TYR A 85 -25.45 -5.87 -10.13
CA TYR A 85 -24.12 -6.42 -10.28
C TYR A 85 -23.12 -5.57 -9.49
N THR A 86 -22.31 -6.20 -8.64
CA THR A 86 -21.29 -5.52 -7.83
C THR A 86 -19.94 -6.18 -8.02
N VAL A 87 -18.88 -5.38 -8.03
CA VAL A 87 -17.51 -5.87 -8.14
C VAL A 87 -16.60 -5.08 -7.21
N THR A 88 -15.81 -5.79 -6.41
CA THR A 88 -14.75 -5.20 -5.61
C THR A 88 -13.44 -5.88 -5.94
N VAL A 89 -12.45 -5.09 -6.35
CA VAL A 89 -11.11 -5.55 -6.70
C VAL A 89 -10.10 -4.84 -5.83
N ARG A 90 -9.26 -5.62 -5.16
CA ARG A 90 -8.03 -5.11 -4.55
C ARG A 90 -6.86 -5.70 -5.31
N THR A 91 -5.93 -4.85 -5.70
CA THR A 91 -4.73 -5.30 -6.41
C THR A 91 -3.59 -4.31 -6.19
N CYS A 92 -2.40 -4.73 -6.60
CA CYS A 92 -1.23 -3.88 -6.65
C CYS A 92 -0.99 -3.40 -8.08
N VAL A 93 -0.48 -2.18 -8.20
CA VAL A 93 -0.22 -1.54 -9.49
C VAL A 93 1.13 -0.86 -9.47
N THR A 94 1.74 -0.78 -10.65
CA THR A 94 3.03 -0.15 -10.86
C THR A 94 2.82 1.19 -11.53
N ASN A 95 3.15 2.28 -10.83
CA ASN A 95 3.10 3.62 -11.39
C ASN A 95 4.36 3.90 -12.23
N SER A 96 4.17 4.32 -13.47
CA SER A 96 5.24 4.64 -14.43
C SER A 96 5.74 6.08 -14.36
N GLY A 97 5.19 6.90 -13.47
CA GLY A 97 5.37 8.35 -13.44
C GLY A 97 4.34 9.12 -14.28
N GLY A 98 3.23 8.48 -14.68
CA GLY A 98 2.11 9.18 -15.30
C GLY A 98 1.41 10.10 -14.28
N THR A 99 0.91 11.23 -14.75
CA THR A 99 0.34 12.28 -13.89
C THR A 99 -1.17 12.44 -14.05
N THR A 100 -1.78 11.66 -14.95
CA THR A 100 -3.23 11.73 -15.23
C THR A 100 -3.89 10.38 -14.97
N SER A 101 -5.19 10.43 -14.64
CA SER A 101 -6.01 9.23 -14.39
C SER A 101 -6.17 8.31 -15.59
N GLU A 102 -5.92 8.82 -16.79
CA GLU A 102 -5.95 8.03 -18.02
C GLU A 102 -4.65 7.28 -18.22
N THR A 103 -3.53 7.84 -17.72
CA THR A 103 -2.20 7.23 -17.81
C THR A 103 -1.91 6.26 -16.67
N GLU A 104 -2.42 6.53 -15.47
CA GLU A 104 -2.13 5.74 -14.28
C GLU A 104 -3.34 5.70 -13.34
N ILE A 105 -3.75 4.49 -12.95
CA ILE A 105 -4.95 4.26 -12.14
C ILE A 105 -4.77 4.66 -10.67
N ASP A 106 -3.54 4.62 -10.15
CA ASP A 106 -3.23 5.00 -8.76
C ASP A 106 -3.13 6.51 -8.54
N VAL A 107 -3.10 7.31 -9.61
CA VAL A 107 -3.14 8.78 -9.52
C VAL A 107 -4.52 9.29 -9.04
N VAL A 108 -5.54 8.42 -9.09
CA VAL A 108 -6.90 8.74 -8.66
C VAL A 108 -7.19 8.07 -7.34
N SER A 109 -7.53 8.89 -6.35
CA SER A 109 -8.20 8.43 -5.14
C SER A 109 -9.47 9.27 -4.96
N HIS A 110 -10.55 8.86 -5.60
CA HIS A 110 -11.81 9.59 -5.58
C HIS A 110 -13.00 8.64 -5.46
N CYS A 111 -13.85 8.90 -4.48
CA CYS A 111 -15.18 8.32 -4.37
C CYS A 111 -16.21 9.45 -4.55
N GLY A 112 -17.21 9.28 -5.42
CA GLY A 112 -18.30 10.26 -5.58
C GLY A 112 -18.92 10.29 -6.97
N TRP A 113 -20.02 11.06 -7.09
CA TRP A 113 -21.07 11.01 -8.14
C TRP A 113 -20.67 11.26 -9.61
N ILE A 114 -19.39 11.23 -10.01
CA ILE A 114 -18.99 11.64 -11.37
C ILE A 114 -17.88 10.80 -12.00
N ARG A 115 -17.71 9.53 -11.62
CA ARG A 115 -16.83 8.62 -12.38
C ARG A 115 -17.54 7.30 -12.69
N ARG A 116 -17.86 7.11 -13.97
CA ARG A 116 -18.18 5.79 -14.53
C ARG A 116 -16.89 5.03 -14.79
N ILE A 117 -16.86 3.80 -14.31
CA ILE A 117 -15.81 2.82 -14.59
C ILE A 117 -16.32 1.95 -15.74
N SER A 118 -15.55 1.82 -16.81
CA SER A 118 -15.89 0.87 -17.88
C SER A 118 -15.20 -0.46 -17.60
N LEU A 119 -15.98 -1.51 -17.38
CA LEU A 119 -15.52 -2.89 -17.23
C LEU A 119 -16.17 -3.72 -18.33
N ASP A 120 -15.37 -4.26 -19.25
CA ASP A 120 -15.83 -5.05 -20.41
C ASP A 120 -16.93 -4.37 -21.25
N GLY A 121 -16.87 -3.04 -21.37
CA GLY A 121 -17.85 -2.24 -22.13
C GLY A 121 -19.12 -1.88 -21.34
N THR A 122 -19.28 -2.38 -20.12
CA THR A 122 -20.33 -1.96 -19.19
C THR A 122 -19.85 -0.76 -18.39
N GLU A 123 -20.63 0.32 -18.38
CA GLU A 123 -20.35 1.44 -17.50
C GLU A 123 -20.98 1.20 -16.12
N MET A 124 -20.16 1.31 -15.09
CA MET A 124 -20.55 1.08 -13.70
C MET A 124 -20.26 2.34 -12.87
N ASP A 125 -21.10 2.62 -11.89
CA ASP A 125 -20.80 3.67 -10.91
C ASP A 125 -19.85 3.10 -9.84
N GLY A 126 -18.84 3.86 -9.45
CA GLY A 126 -17.82 3.26 -8.60
C GLY A 126 -16.88 4.22 -7.89
N CYS A 127 -16.02 3.63 -7.07
CA CYS A 127 -14.90 4.29 -6.41
C CYS A 127 -13.59 3.60 -6.73
N VAL A 128 -12.53 4.40 -6.91
CA VAL A 128 -11.15 3.94 -6.90
C VAL A 128 -10.43 4.71 -5.79
N VAL A 129 -9.83 3.95 -4.86
CA VAL A 129 -8.97 4.47 -3.80
C VAL A 129 -7.58 3.90 -4.00
N SER A 130 -6.57 4.76 -3.93
CA SER A 130 -5.17 4.39 -4.08
C SER A 130 -4.34 4.83 -2.87
N CYS A 131 -3.25 4.12 -2.62
CA CYS A 131 -2.31 4.42 -1.53
C CYS A 131 -0.96 3.74 -1.79
N ASN A 132 0.10 4.18 -1.13
CA ASN A 132 1.49 3.81 -1.45
C ASN A 132 2.28 3.26 -0.25
N THR A 133 1.60 2.59 0.68
CA THR A 133 2.21 1.94 1.85
C THR A 133 1.73 0.49 1.97
N ASP A 134 2.52 -0.36 2.64
CA ASP A 134 2.18 -1.78 2.78
C ASP A 134 0.78 -1.99 3.37
N GLY A 135 -0.05 -2.78 2.68
CA GLY A 135 -1.37 -3.18 3.13
C GLY A 135 -2.36 -2.02 3.29
N CYS A 136 -2.09 -0.86 2.69
CA CYS A 136 -2.90 0.35 2.85
C CYS A 136 -4.30 0.22 2.23
N ASN A 137 -4.47 -0.66 1.25
CA ASN A 137 -5.78 -1.01 0.70
C ASN A 137 -6.53 -2.04 1.56
N SER A 138 -6.17 -2.15 2.84
CA SER A 138 -6.98 -2.82 3.86
C SER A 138 -8.27 -2.05 4.16
N GLY A 139 -9.30 -2.71 4.68
CA GLY A 139 -10.50 -2.00 5.15
C GLY A 139 -10.13 -1.15 6.38
N GLY A 140 -10.69 0.06 6.46
CA GLY A 140 -10.33 1.03 7.48
C GLY A 140 -10.51 0.47 8.90
N ARG A 141 -9.40 0.40 9.66
CA ARG A 141 -9.46 0.33 11.12
C ARG A 141 -8.95 1.66 11.66
N LEU A 142 -9.79 2.40 12.38
CA LEU A 142 -9.32 3.50 13.22
C LEU A 142 -8.49 2.90 14.35
N PHE A 143 -7.19 2.78 14.16
CA PHE A 143 -6.26 2.56 15.26
C PHE A 143 -5.65 3.90 15.66
N PRO A 144 -5.77 4.32 16.94
CA PRO A 144 -5.04 5.48 17.43
C PRO A 144 -3.55 5.12 17.48
N TYR A 145 -2.76 5.70 16.58
CA TYR A 145 -1.30 5.65 16.65
C TYR A 145 -0.84 6.46 17.85
N VAL A 146 -0.69 5.81 19.01
CA VAL A 146 0.08 6.38 20.12
C VAL A 146 1.55 6.23 19.76
N SER A 147 2.19 7.34 19.39
CA SER A 147 3.60 7.35 19.05
C SER A 147 4.46 6.85 20.22
N LEU A 148 5.32 5.86 19.96
CA LEU A 148 6.27 5.32 20.93
C LEU A 148 7.19 6.43 21.50
N THR A 149 7.43 7.50 20.72
CA THR A 149 8.20 8.68 21.18
C THR A 149 7.50 9.44 22.29
N ALA A 150 6.15 9.47 22.31
CA ALA A 150 5.38 10.12 23.36
C ALA A 150 5.46 9.33 24.68
N VAL A 151 5.45 8.00 24.60
CA VAL A 151 5.60 7.11 25.77
C VAL A 151 6.99 7.25 26.37
N ILE A 152 8.04 7.23 25.53
CA ILE A 152 9.43 7.43 25.98
C ILE A 152 9.63 8.83 26.57
N GLY A 153 9.03 9.87 25.97
CA GLY A 153 9.07 11.24 26.48
C GLY A 153 8.42 11.39 27.86
N ILE A 154 7.28 10.74 28.10
CA ILE A 154 6.60 10.75 29.41
C ILE A 154 7.44 10.01 30.47
N ILE A 155 8.04 8.87 30.11
CA ILE A 155 8.93 8.12 31.00
C ILE A 155 10.17 8.94 31.34
N ALA A 156 10.81 9.56 30.34
CA ALA A 156 11.98 10.42 30.54
C ALA A 156 11.65 11.65 31.42
N TYR A 157 10.50 12.30 31.19
CA TYR A 157 10.03 13.42 32.03
C TYR A 157 9.80 13.00 33.49
N LYS A 158 9.22 11.81 33.72
CA LYS A 158 9.04 11.30 35.09
C LYS A 158 10.35 10.90 35.76
N LEU A 159 11.32 10.38 35.01
CA LEU A 159 12.64 10.04 35.54
C LEU A 159 13.45 11.29 35.88
N LEU A 160 13.44 12.31 35.01
CA LEU A 160 14.15 13.58 35.23
C LEU A 160 13.59 14.39 36.41
N ASN A 161 12.29 14.29 36.69
CA ASN A 161 11.67 14.98 37.83
C ASN A 161 11.67 14.16 39.13
N ARG A 162 12.20 12.93 39.12
CA ARG A 162 12.32 12.11 40.32
C ARG A 162 13.55 12.47 41.16
N ASP A 163 14.51 13.19 40.58
CA ASP A 163 15.75 13.63 41.23
C ASP A 163 15.63 15.00 41.93
N VAL A 164 14.42 15.58 42.00
CA VAL A 164 14.13 16.91 42.57
C VAL A 164 13.26 16.84 43.85
N ALA A 165 13.10 15.66 44.45
CA ALA A 165 12.41 15.45 45.72
C ALA A 165 13.30 14.78 46.77
#